data_AF-A0A7H8HEG4-F1
#
_entry.id   AF-A0A7H8HEG4-F1
#
_cell.length_a   1.000
_cell.length_b   1.000
_cell.length_c   1.000
_cell.angle_alpha   90.00
_cell.angle_beta   90.00
_cell.angle_gamma   90.00
#
_symmetry.space_group_name_H-M   'P 1'
#
loop_
_entity.id
_entity.type
_entity.pdbx_description
1 polymer ?
#
loop_
_entity_poly.entity_id
_entity_poly.type
_entity_poly.pdbx_seq_one_letter_code
_entity_poly.pdbx_strand_id
1 'polypeptide(L)'
;MRRSIAAAGVAAGCVLLSSAVASADEAYPGNPTSMKVTVKGNAVTVTGTCATADVRALAAYDFYRGQRPIQQGIMVQNGNKHSITFSGVQPGVWYATMSCLEGGTGSWWRQFTVGATGTPTPTKPAPKPTKPKPKPAPQVVVKPHGAPQTGGGPVDGELADRR
;
A
#
# COMPACT_ATOMS: atom_id res chain seq x y z
N MET A 1 -21.80 -39.37 60.63
CA MET A 1 -22.76 -38.25 60.87
C MET A 1 -22.41 -37.11 59.93
N ARG A 2 -23.47 -36.45 59.44
CA ARG A 2 -23.48 -35.42 58.39
C ARG A 2 -22.74 -34.16 58.82
N ARG A 3 -22.15 -33.44 57.85
CA ARG A 3 -22.47 -32.03 57.54
C ARG A 3 -21.74 -31.59 56.28
N SER A 4 -22.47 -31.67 55.17
CA SER A 4 -22.20 -30.88 53.97
C SER A 4 -22.57 -29.43 54.27
N ILE A 5 -21.69 -28.48 53.94
CA ILE A 5 -22.05 -27.07 53.83
C ILE A 5 -21.70 -26.65 52.41
N ALA A 6 -22.74 -26.38 51.64
CA ALA A 6 -22.67 -25.72 50.35
C ALA A 6 -22.51 -24.22 50.59
N ALA A 7 -21.58 -23.59 49.87
CA ALA A 7 -21.57 -22.15 49.67
C ALA A 7 -21.55 -21.90 48.17
N ALA A 8 -22.72 -21.50 47.66
CA ALA A 8 -22.90 -21.02 46.29
C ALA A 8 -22.33 -19.62 46.19
N GLY A 9 -21.20 -19.47 45.50
CA GLY A 9 -20.68 -18.19 45.04
C GLY A 9 -20.87 -18.09 43.53
N VAL A 10 -21.97 -17.49 43.08
CA VAL A 10 -22.12 -17.11 41.67
C VAL A 10 -21.28 -15.84 41.47
N ALA A 11 -20.00 -16.02 41.19
CA ALA A 11 -19.22 -14.95 40.59
C ALA A 11 -19.77 -14.77 39.17
N ALA A 12 -20.48 -13.66 38.95
CA ALA A 12 -20.70 -13.12 37.61
C ALA A 12 -19.33 -12.73 37.06
N GLY A 13 -18.59 -13.73 36.58
CA GLY A 13 -17.37 -13.53 35.85
C GLY A 13 -17.72 -12.75 34.61
N CYS A 14 -17.22 -11.52 34.50
CA CYS A 14 -17.00 -10.90 33.22
C CYS A 14 -16.38 -11.98 32.33
N VAL A 15 -17.12 -12.41 31.31
CA VAL A 15 -16.55 -13.08 30.16
C VAL A 15 -15.60 -12.04 29.58
N LEU A 16 -14.35 -12.07 30.04
CA LEU A 16 -13.25 -11.38 29.41
C LEU A 16 -13.26 -11.94 27.99
N LEU A 17 -13.76 -11.11 27.09
CA LEU A 17 -13.62 -11.23 25.65
C LEU A 17 -12.28 -11.90 25.41
N SER A 18 -12.32 -13.18 25.02
CA SER A 18 -11.15 -13.95 24.65
C SER A 18 -10.37 -13.02 23.76
N SER A 19 -9.20 -12.58 24.25
CA SER A 19 -8.34 -11.72 23.46
C SER A 19 -8.11 -12.52 22.21
N ALA A 20 -8.70 -12.09 21.10
CA ALA A 20 -8.27 -12.55 19.81
C ALA A 20 -6.81 -12.15 19.78
N VAL A 21 -5.94 -13.11 20.08
CA VAL A 21 -4.57 -13.09 19.61
C VAL A 21 -4.73 -13.00 18.11
N ALA A 22 -4.74 -11.76 17.62
CA ALA A 22 -4.34 -11.47 16.28
C ALA A 22 -2.99 -12.16 16.18
N SER A 23 -2.95 -13.31 15.51
CA SER A 23 -1.71 -13.89 15.03
C SER A 23 -1.06 -12.80 14.21
N ALA A 24 -0.18 -12.03 14.86
CA ALA A 24 0.83 -11.27 14.19
C ALA A 24 1.61 -12.34 13.43
N ASP A 25 1.34 -12.42 12.13
CA ASP A 25 2.01 -13.23 11.12
C ASP A 25 3.38 -13.68 11.66
N GLU A 26 3.45 -14.91 12.19
CA GLU A 26 4.70 -15.41 12.74
C GLU A 26 5.72 -15.29 11.62
N ALA A 27 6.76 -14.50 11.86
CA ALA A 27 7.76 -14.21 10.86
C ALA A 27 8.28 -15.56 10.32
N TYR A 28 7.86 -15.91 9.11
CA TYR A 28 8.22 -17.17 8.50
C TYR A 28 9.75 -17.25 8.53
N PRO A 29 10.36 -18.33 9.08
CA PRO A 29 11.76 -18.28 9.49
C PRO A 29 12.74 -18.00 8.32
N GLY A 30 12.32 -18.22 7.07
CA GLY A 30 13.09 -17.92 5.85
C GLY A 30 12.86 -16.55 5.25
N ASN A 31 11.95 -15.73 5.81
CA ASN A 31 11.72 -14.38 5.33
C ASN A 31 12.67 -13.40 6.03
N PRO A 32 13.43 -12.59 5.28
CA PRO A 32 14.14 -11.48 5.89
C PRO A 32 13.13 -10.49 6.51
N THR A 33 13.44 -10.00 7.71
CA THR A 33 12.63 -9.04 8.46
C THR A 33 12.93 -7.60 8.04
N SER A 34 14.10 -7.35 7.47
CA SER A 34 14.49 -6.05 6.94
C SER A 34 15.52 -6.17 5.83
N MET A 35 15.51 -5.19 4.93
CA MET A 35 16.52 -5.02 3.89
C MET A 35 16.75 -3.53 3.60
N LYS A 36 18.02 -3.15 3.54
CA LYS A 36 18.51 -1.81 3.20
C LYS A 36 19.67 -1.92 2.21
N VAL A 37 19.64 -1.07 1.19
CA VAL A 37 20.71 -0.95 0.18
C VAL A 37 21.38 0.41 0.34
N THR A 38 22.70 0.43 0.36
CA THR A 38 23.51 1.66 0.41
C THR A 38 24.44 1.68 -0.80
N VAL A 39 24.45 2.78 -1.53
CA VAL A 39 25.28 2.96 -2.73
C VAL A 39 26.36 3.99 -2.44
N LYS A 40 27.62 3.65 -2.73
CA LYS A 40 28.78 4.56 -2.62
C LYS A 40 29.64 4.42 -3.87
N GLY A 41 29.59 5.41 -4.75
CA GLY A 41 30.20 5.30 -6.09
C GLY A 41 29.60 4.12 -6.84
N ASN A 42 30.46 3.20 -7.30
CA ASN A 42 30.07 1.96 -7.98
C ASN A 42 30.04 0.74 -7.03
N ALA A 43 30.08 0.97 -5.73
CA ALA A 43 29.94 -0.08 -4.72
C ALA A 43 28.53 -0.05 -4.10
N VAL A 44 27.91 -1.22 -3.99
CA VAL A 44 26.56 -1.41 -3.49
C VAL A 44 26.61 -2.36 -2.31
N THR A 45 26.21 -1.88 -1.15
CA THR A 45 26.15 -2.68 0.07
C THR A 45 24.70 -3.02 0.38
N VAL A 46 24.39 -4.31 0.38
CA VAL A 46 23.11 -4.85 0.82
C VAL A 46 23.25 -5.28 2.27
N THR A 47 22.35 -4.78 3.11
CA THR A 47 22.24 -5.15 4.52
C THR A 47 20.83 -5.61 4.81
N GLY A 48 20.66 -6.56 5.71
CA GLY A 48 19.34 -6.97 6.15
C GLY A 48 19.41 -7.84 7.38
N THR A 49 18.25 -8.28 7.85
CA THR A 49 18.13 -9.09 9.06
C THR A 49 17.26 -10.29 8.76
N CYS A 50 17.66 -11.48 9.18
CA CYS A 50 16.84 -12.69 9.12
C CYS A 50 16.01 -12.83 10.41
N ALA A 51 14.89 -13.57 10.34
CA ALA A 51 14.01 -13.78 11.50
C ALA A 51 14.73 -14.59 12.60
N THR A 52 15.51 -15.58 12.19
CA THR A 52 16.33 -16.43 13.04
C THR A 52 17.81 -16.03 12.98
N ALA A 53 18.51 -16.20 14.10
CA ALA A 53 19.97 -16.14 14.10
C ALA A 53 20.55 -17.40 13.46
N ASP A 54 21.80 -17.33 13.00
CA ASP A 54 22.58 -18.48 12.50
C ASP A 54 22.08 -19.13 11.21
N VAL A 55 21.20 -18.44 10.49
CA VAL A 55 20.81 -18.81 9.13
C VAL A 55 21.73 -18.16 8.11
N ARG A 56 22.09 -18.90 7.05
CA ARG A 56 22.82 -18.32 5.92
C ARG A 56 21.88 -17.43 5.12
N ALA A 57 22.39 -16.28 4.69
CA ALA A 57 21.67 -15.39 3.79
C ALA A 57 22.41 -15.24 2.46
N LEU A 58 21.65 -15.16 1.37
CA LEU A 58 22.15 -14.88 0.04
C LEU A 58 21.59 -13.52 -0.40
N ALA A 59 22.44 -12.70 -1.00
CA ALA A 59 21.99 -11.52 -1.72
C ALA A 59 22.43 -11.59 -3.18
N ALA A 60 21.65 -10.94 -4.03
CA ALA A 60 21.98 -10.76 -5.43
C ALA A 60 21.54 -9.38 -5.90
N TYR A 61 22.03 -8.97 -7.07
CA TYR A 61 21.43 -7.86 -7.80
C TYR A 61 21.23 -8.20 -9.27
N ASP A 62 20.18 -7.65 -9.85
CA ASP A 62 19.78 -7.87 -11.23
C ASP A 62 18.92 -6.70 -11.76
N PHE A 63 18.57 -6.76 -13.05
CA PHE A 63 17.49 -5.99 -13.63
C PHE A 63 16.13 -6.53 -13.19
N TYR A 64 15.09 -5.69 -13.30
CA TYR A 64 13.73 -6.11 -12.98
C TYR A 64 13.32 -7.31 -13.84
N ARG A 65 12.95 -8.43 -13.18
CA ARG A 65 12.58 -9.72 -13.82
C ARG A 65 13.69 -10.34 -14.68
N GLY A 66 14.95 -10.02 -14.41
CA GLY A 66 16.05 -10.78 -14.99
C GLY A 66 15.94 -12.26 -14.62
N GLN A 67 16.27 -13.14 -15.58
CA GLN A 67 16.23 -14.59 -15.34
C GLN A 67 17.45 -15.08 -14.55
N ARG A 68 18.53 -14.28 -14.49
CA ARG A 68 19.78 -14.62 -13.80
C ARG A 68 20.41 -13.36 -13.21
N PRO A 69 20.76 -13.38 -11.92
CA PRO A 69 21.42 -12.25 -11.29
C PRO A 69 22.76 -11.96 -11.96
N ILE A 70 23.09 -10.67 -12.10
CA ILE A 70 24.39 -10.22 -12.59
C ILE A 70 25.48 -10.67 -11.63
N GLN A 71 25.22 -10.51 -10.33
CA GLN A 71 26.08 -11.02 -9.28
C GLN A 71 25.23 -11.51 -8.11
N GLN A 72 25.72 -12.56 -7.46
CA GLN A 72 25.14 -13.12 -6.24
C GLN A 72 26.25 -13.56 -5.28
N GLY A 73 25.96 -13.60 -4.00
CA GLY A 73 26.91 -14.08 -3.00
C GLY A 73 26.28 -14.33 -1.64
N ILE A 74 26.99 -15.14 -0.83
CA ILE A 74 26.65 -15.36 0.56
C ILE A 74 27.00 -14.10 1.37
N MET A 75 26.05 -13.65 2.17
CA MET A 75 26.22 -12.49 3.02
C MET A 75 27.03 -12.84 4.27
N VAL A 76 27.87 -11.91 4.70
CA VAL A 76 28.59 -11.98 5.98
C VAL A 76 27.58 -11.82 7.12
N GLN A 77 27.59 -12.75 8.07
CA GLN A 77 26.69 -12.79 9.21
C GLN A 77 27.30 -12.10 10.44
N ASN A 78 26.48 -11.37 11.17
CA ASN A 78 26.76 -10.85 12.51
C ASN A 78 25.48 -10.97 13.36
N GLY A 79 25.33 -12.10 14.06
CA GLY A 79 24.07 -12.46 14.73
C GLY A 79 22.96 -12.70 13.70
N ASN A 80 21.85 -11.99 13.81
CA ASN A 80 20.75 -12.02 12.83
C ASN A 80 20.93 -11.03 11.67
N LYS A 81 21.97 -10.20 11.71
CA LYS A 81 22.25 -9.19 10.67
C LYS A 81 23.19 -9.77 9.62
N HIS A 82 22.90 -9.43 8.36
CA HIS A 82 23.66 -9.89 7.21
C HIS A 82 24.07 -8.71 6.34
N SER A 83 25.28 -8.78 5.77
CA SER A 83 25.77 -7.77 4.84
C SER A 83 26.61 -8.36 3.70
N ILE A 84 26.50 -7.78 2.50
CA ILE A 84 27.40 -8.04 1.38
C ILE A 84 27.62 -6.76 0.60
N THR A 85 28.82 -6.58 0.04
CA THR A 85 29.15 -5.47 -0.83
C THR A 85 29.51 -5.98 -2.22
N PHE A 86 28.80 -5.51 -3.22
CA PHE A 86 29.11 -5.70 -4.63
C PHE A 86 29.92 -4.51 -5.13
N SER A 87 31.05 -4.76 -5.78
CA SER A 87 31.95 -3.73 -6.31
C SER A 87 31.91 -3.72 -7.84
N GLY A 88 32.10 -2.54 -8.45
CA GLY A 88 32.12 -2.42 -9.91
C GLY A 88 30.74 -2.52 -10.55
N VAL A 89 29.69 -2.20 -9.79
CA VAL A 89 28.33 -2.18 -10.33
C VAL A 89 28.23 -1.06 -11.35
N GLN A 90 27.74 -1.40 -12.55
CA GLN A 90 27.62 -0.42 -13.63
C GLN A 90 26.56 0.64 -13.29
N PRO A 91 26.72 1.89 -13.79
CA PRO A 91 25.68 2.91 -13.67
C PRO A 91 24.35 2.42 -14.24
N GLY A 92 23.25 2.69 -13.53
CA GLY A 92 21.93 2.22 -13.94
C GLY A 92 20.96 2.03 -12.77
N VAL A 93 19.76 1.58 -13.11
CA VAL A 93 18.70 1.20 -12.17
C VAL A 93 18.71 -0.32 -12.00
N TRP A 94 18.74 -0.76 -10.75
CA TRP A 94 18.96 -2.14 -10.38
C TRP A 94 18.02 -2.57 -9.26
N TYR A 95 17.89 -3.88 -9.08
CA TYR A 95 17.13 -4.49 -8.00
C TYR A 95 18.06 -5.40 -7.21
N ALA A 96 18.18 -5.14 -5.91
CA ALA A 96 18.82 -6.06 -4.99
C ALA A 96 17.77 -7.03 -4.46
N THR A 97 18.14 -8.27 -4.27
CA THR A 97 17.35 -9.28 -3.55
C THR A 97 18.13 -9.82 -2.36
N MET A 98 17.41 -10.23 -1.32
CA MET A 98 17.95 -10.93 -0.16
C MET A 98 17.02 -12.09 0.21
N SER A 99 17.61 -13.25 0.49
CA SER A 99 16.90 -14.44 0.96
C SER A 99 17.63 -15.07 2.15
N CYS A 100 16.88 -15.49 3.16
CA CYS A 100 17.39 -16.30 4.26
C CYS A 100 17.18 -17.78 3.86
N LEU A 101 18.26 -18.55 3.79
CA LEU A 101 18.27 -19.87 3.16
C LEU A 101 17.63 -20.97 4.01
N GLU A 102 17.36 -20.70 5.29
CA GLU A 102 16.71 -21.65 6.19
C GLU A 102 15.40 -21.08 6.72
N GLY A 103 14.32 -21.85 6.60
CA GLY A 103 13.01 -21.51 7.16
C GLY A 103 11.93 -21.04 6.17
N GLY A 104 12.15 -21.06 4.85
CA GLY A 104 11.12 -20.69 3.87
C GLY A 104 11.66 -20.16 2.54
N THR A 105 10.74 -19.85 1.61
CA THR A 105 11.04 -19.33 0.25
C THR A 105 11.03 -17.80 0.17
N GLY A 106 11.21 -17.15 1.31
CA GLY A 106 11.21 -15.70 1.44
C GLY A 106 12.28 -14.99 0.64
N SER A 107 11.88 -13.93 -0.04
CA SER A 107 12.84 -12.95 -0.53
C SER A 107 12.32 -11.53 -0.30
N TRP A 108 13.23 -10.64 0.06
CA TRP A 108 13.01 -9.20 -0.01
C TRP A 108 13.72 -8.63 -1.23
N TRP A 109 13.15 -7.58 -1.80
CA TRP A 109 13.77 -6.87 -2.90
C TRP A 109 13.71 -5.36 -2.70
N ARG A 110 14.73 -4.66 -3.21
CA ARG A 110 14.83 -3.20 -3.17
C ARG A 110 15.43 -2.68 -4.45
N GLN A 111 14.78 -1.69 -5.05
CA GLN A 111 15.33 -0.94 -6.17
C GLN A 111 16.40 0.04 -5.68
N PHE A 112 17.48 0.19 -6.44
CA PHE A 112 18.53 1.18 -6.19
C PHE A 112 19.11 1.70 -7.51
N THR A 113 19.84 2.81 -7.45
CA THR A 113 20.46 3.44 -8.62
C THR A 113 21.94 3.67 -8.36
N VAL A 114 22.78 3.32 -9.33
CA VAL A 114 24.24 3.53 -9.31
C VAL A 114 24.62 4.57 -10.35
N GLY A 115 25.56 5.45 -10.02
CA GLY A 115 26.14 6.37 -11.00
C GLY A 115 25.16 7.39 -11.61
N ALA A 116 23.99 7.59 -11.01
CA ALA A 116 23.11 8.65 -11.44
C ALA A 116 23.72 10.01 -11.05
N THR A 117 24.32 10.68 -12.03
CA THR A 117 24.68 12.10 -11.99
C THR A 117 23.46 13.04 -11.97
N GLY A 118 22.24 12.47 -11.95
CA GLY A 118 21.00 13.19 -11.67
C GLY A 118 20.21 12.41 -10.62
N THR A 119 19.92 13.08 -9.51
CA THR A 119 19.07 12.64 -8.40
C THR A 119 17.96 11.68 -8.85
N PRO A 120 17.83 10.45 -8.27
CA PRO A 120 16.54 9.78 -8.32
C PRO A 120 15.61 10.60 -7.43
N THR A 121 14.89 11.56 -8.01
CA THR A 121 13.75 12.19 -7.34
C THR A 121 12.86 11.04 -6.89
N PRO A 122 12.57 10.91 -5.58
CA PRO A 122 11.54 9.99 -5.14
C PRO A 122 10.31 10.35 -5.96
N THR A 123 9.84 9.44 -6.82
CA THR A 123 8.57 9.65 -7.48
C THR A 123 7.55 9.63 -6.35
N LYS A 124 7.22 10.81 -5.83
CA LYS A 124 6.01 11.06 -5.06
C LYS A 124 4.93 10.23 -5.75
N PRO A 125 4.20 9.35 -5.04
CA PRO A 125 3.14 8.57 -5.66
C PRO A 125 2.34 9.52 -6.55
N ALA A 126 2.33 9.24 -7.85
CA ALA A 126 1.52 10.02 -8.77
C ALA A 126 0.12 10.05 -8.14
N PRO A 127 -0.50 11.23 -7.95
CA PRO A 127 -1.86 11.28 -7.45
C PRO A 127 -2.68 10.36 -8.35
N LYS A 128 -3.25 9.32 -7.72
CA LYS A 128 -4.19 8.38 -8.35
C LYS A 128 -5.10 9.21 -9.26
N PRO A 129 -5.33 8.84 -10.54
CA PRO A 129 -6.22 9.60 -11.40
C PRO A 129 -7.53 9.82 -10.66
N THR A 130 -7.75 11.05 -10.21
CA THR A 130 -9.00 11.43 -9.59
C THR A 130 -9.99 11.35 -10.74
N LYS A 131 -10.79 10.27 -10.75
CA LYS A 131 -11.95 10.13 -11.63
C LYS A 131 -12.62 11.51 -11.71
N PRO A 132 -12.82 12.10 -12.90
CA PRO A 132 -13.47 13.38 -13.00
C PRO A 132 -14.76 13.31 -12.21
N LYS A 133 -14.86 14.14 -11.17
CA LYS A 133 -16.13 14.34 -10.46
C LYS A 133 -17.15 14.71 -11.53
N PRO A 134 -18.29 14.00 -11.65
CA PRO A 134 -19.31 14.35 -12.62
C PRO A 134 -19.63 15.83 -12.45
N LYS A 135 -19.39 16.61 -13.50
CA LYS A 135 -19.78 18.01 -13.55
C LYS A 135 -21.30 18.02 -13.36
N PRO A 136 -21.86 18.80 -12.42
CA PRO A 136 -23.31 18.95 -12.32
C PRO A 136 -23.84 19.30 -13.72
N ALA A 137 -24.80 18.53 -14.22
CA ALA A 137 -25.43 18.81 -15.49
C ALA A 137 -25.98 20.25 -15.47
N PRO A 138 -25.89 21.01 -16.57
CA PRO A 138 -26.48 22.34 -16.63
C PRO A 138 -27.97 22.22 -16.28
N GLN A 139 -28.36 22.76 -15.13
CA GLN A 139 -29.77 23.00 -14.87
C GLN A 139 -30.16 24.09 -15.86
N VAL A 140 -30.85 23.68 -16.93
CA VAL A 140 -31.53 24.61 -17.83
C VAL A 140 -32.57 25.29 -16.96
N VAL A 141 -32.24 26.50 -16.49
CA VAL A 141 -33.25 27.48 -16.11
C VAL A 141 -34.03 27.74 -17.39
N VAL A 142 -35.13 27.00 -17.55
CA VAL A 142 -36.15 27.31 -18.53
C VAL A 142 -36.70 28.66 -18.12
N LYS A 143 -36.20 29.71 -18.77
CA LYS A 143 -36.81 31.03 -18.71
C LYS A 143 -38.28 30.86 -19.15
N PRO A 144 -39.27 31.24 -18.32
CA PRO A 144 -40.67 31.14 -18.71
C PRO A 144 -40.85 31.85 -20.05
N HIS A 145 -41.26 31.09 -21.05
CA HIS A 145 -41.65 31.63 -22.34
C HIS A 145 -42.88 32.51 -22.14
N GLY A 146 -42.86 33.66 -22.82
CA GLY A 146 -43.74 34.79 -22.57
C GLY A 146 -45.23 34.50 -22.69
N ALA A 147 -45.95 35.51 -22.20
CA ALA A 147 -47.39 35.63 -22.06
C ALA A 147 -48.24 35.04 -23.21
N PRO A 148 -49.47 34.58 -22.92
CA PRO A 148 -50.44 34.27 -23.97
C PRO A 148 -50.79 35.56 -24.72
N GLN A 149 -50.37 35.65 -25.98
CA GLN A 149 -50.87 36.66 -26.91
C GLN A 149 -52.03 36.04 -27.71
N THR A 150 -53.25 36.27 -27.23
CA THR A 150 -54.48 36.26 -28.02
C THR A 150 -55.32 37.38 -27.43
N GLY A 151 -55.76 38.41 -28.13
CA GLY A 151 -55.82 38.77 -29.53
C GLY A 151 -56.87 39.88 -29.61
N GLY A 152 -56.60 40.92 -30.41
CA GLY A 152 -57.58 41.86 -30.96
C GLY A 152 -58.56 42.57 -29.99
N GLY A 153 -58.37 43.88 -29.80
CA GLY A 153 -59.53 44.78 -29.72
C GLY A 153 -60.18 44.92 -31.12
N PRO A 154 -61.21 45.75 -31.31
CA PRO A 154 -61.77 46.75 -30.40
C PRO A 154 -63.32 46.72 -30.35
N VAL A 155 -63.88 47.82 -29.83
CA VAL A 155 -65.23 48.38 -30.00
C VAL A 155 -66.36 47.67 -29.25
N ASP A 156 -66.78 48.25 -28.12
CA ASP A 156 -67.80 49.32 -28.01
C ASP A 156 -69.21 48.78 -28.17
N GLY A 157 -70.03 49.05 -27.15
CA GLY A 157 -71.40 49.46 -27.37
C GLY A 157 -72.44 48.36 -27.55
N GLU A 158 -73.40 48.43 -26.64
CA GLU A 158 -74.81 48.61 -27.05
C GLU A 158 -75.60 47.36 -27.49
N LEU A 159 -76.44 46.94 -26.54
CA LEU A 159 -77.83 46.51 -26.68
C LEU A 159 -78.27 45.71 -27.92
N ALA A 160 -78.63 44.46 -27.64
CA ALA A 160 -79.90 43.84 -28.03
C ALA A 160 -80.13 42.70 -27.02
N ASP A 161 -81.30 42.30 -26.52
CA ASP A 161 -82.70 42.63 -26.69
C ASP A 161 -83.42 41.61 -25.76
N ARG A 162 -84.48 42.03 -25.05
CA ARG A 162 -85.55 41.18 -24.42
C ARG A 162 -85.16 40.31 -23.21
N ARG A 163 -85.80 40.42 -22.04
CA ARG A 163 -87.12 40.92 -21.62
C ARG A 163 -87.05 41.51 -20.21
#